data_AF-C3XUJ3-F1
#
_entry.id   AF-C3XUJ3-F1
#
_cell.length_a   1.000
_cell.length_b   1.000
_cell.length_c   1.000
_cell.angle_alpha   90.00
_cell.angle_beta   90.00
_cell.angle_gamma   90.00
#
_symmetry.space_group_name_H-M   'P 1'
#
loop_
_entity.id
_entity.type
_entity.pdbx_description
1 polymer ?
#
loop_
_entity_poly.entity_id
_entity_poly.type
_entity_poly.pdbx_seq_one_letter_code
_entity_poly.pdbx_strand_id
1 'polypeptide(L)'
;CSNRGFTRVPQDLPTTTTSLDLRGNSITTLSQSDFSRYAHLQILRLGENQISIIDNGIFDDLPSLTELSLGNQLTNVPFNLPTTITSLGLYGNALRSVSQSVSRYRSLERLDLSENQISRINDGAFQYLTNLTVL
;
A
#
# COMPACT_ATOMS: atom_id res chain seq x y z
N CYS A 1 -7.01 -5.11 -13.80
CA CYS A 1 -5.76 -5.39 -14.52
C CYS A 1 -4.97 -6.54 -13.90
N SER A 2 -5.63 -7.51 -13.27
CA SER A 2 -4.97 -8.63 -12.61
C SER A 2 -4.56 -9.74 -13.59
N ASN A 3 -3.46 -10.44 -13.30
CA ASN A 3 -2.97 -11.59 -14.06
C ASN A 3 -2.79 -11.32 -15.56
N ARG A 4 -2.21 -10.16 -15.91
CA ARG A 4 -2.00 -9.73 -17.30
C ARG A 4 -0.53 -9.69 -17.72
N GLY A 5 0.39 -10.06 -16.83
CA GLY A 5 1.83 -10.01 -17.11
C GLY A 5 2.37 -8.59 -17.21
N PHE A 6 1.73 -7.62 -16.55
CA PHE A 6 2.23 -6.25 -16.52
C PHE A 6 3.58 -6.20 -15.79
N THR A 7 4.56 -5.57 -16.41
CA THR A 7 5.87 -5.28 -15.79
C THR A 7 5.97 -3.85 -15.27
N ARG A 8 5.00 -3.00 -15.61
CA ARG A 8 4.84 -1.61 -15.15
C ARG A 8 3.37 -1.27 -14.96
N VAL A 9 3.10 -0.20 -14.23
CA VAL A 9 1.73 0.34 -14.09
C VAL A 9 1.24 0.80 -15.47
N PRO A 10 0.07 0.32 -15.95
CA PRO A 10 -0.49 0.75 -17.23
C PRO A 10 -0.75 2.26 -17.22
N GLN A 11 -0.55 2.94 -18.36
CA GLN A 11 -0.67 4.39 -18.51
C GLN A 11 -1.74 4.80 -19.53
N ASP A 12 -2.53 3.84 -20.00
CA ASP A 12 -3.57 3.97 -21.02
C ASP A 12 -5.00 3.93 -20.45
N LEU A 13 -5.13 3.75 -19.13
CA LEU A 13 -6.43 3.74 -18.46
C LEU A 13 -7.07 5.15 -18.40
N PRO A 14 -8.39 5.28 -18.23
CA PRO A 14 -9.02 6.59 -18.03
C PRO A 14 -8.49 7.29 -16.77
N THR A 15 -8.35 8.61 -16.82
CA THR A 15 -7.95 9.43 -15.64
C THR A 15 -9.02 9.43 -14.54
N THR A 16 -10.26 9.06 -14.87
CA THR A 16 -11.38 8.89 -13.95
C THR A 16 -11.36 7.55 -13.19
N THR A 17 -10.32 6.73 -13.36
CA THR A 17 -10.21 5.42 -12.70
C THR A 17 -10.22 5.58 -11.17
N THR A 18 -11.15 4.91 -10.50
CA THR A 18 -11.29 4.90 -9.03
C THR A 18 -10.79 3.62 -8.37
N SER A 19 -10.68 2.53 -9.14
CA SER A 19 -10.19 1.25 -8.64
C SER A 19 -9.23 0.62 -9.65
N LEU A 20 -8.03 0.29 -9.17
CA LEU A 20 -6.98 -0.33 -9.98
C LEU A 20 -6.47 -1.59 -9.29
N ASP A 21 -6.84 -2.73 -9.86
CA ASP A 21 -6.37 -4.04 -9.44
C ASP A 21 -5.25 -4.51 -10.37
N LEU A 22 -4.02 -4.55 -9.86
CA LEU A 22 -2.80 -4.99 -10.52
C LEU A 22 -2.25 -6.28 -9.89
N ARG A 23 -3.08 -7.07 -9.19
CA ARG A 23 -2.63 -8.31 -8.56
C ARG A 23 -2.17 -9.37 -9.55
N GLY A 24 -1.20 -10.18 -9.16
CA GLY A 24 -0.72 -11.31 -9.98
C GLY A 24 0.00 -10.84 -11.24
N ASN A 25 0.78 -9.76 -11.15
CA ASN A 25 1.58 -9.25 -12.25
C ASN A 25 3.08 -9.37 -11.93
N SER A 26 3.94 -8.79 -12.77
CA SER A 26 5.41 -8.88 -12.64
C SER A 26 6.03 -7.50 -12.48
N ILE A 27 5.36 -6.61 -11.77
CA ILE A 27 5.88 -5.27 -11.45
C ILE A 27 6.96 -5.43 -10.39
N THR A 28 8.13 -4.82 -10.61
CA THR A 28 9.29 -4.92 -9.70
C THR A 28 9.63 -3.61 -9.01
N THR A 29 9.25 -2.47 -9.61
CA THR A 29 9.54 -1.13 -9.11
C THR A 29 8.30 -0.25 -9.27
N LEU A 30 8.08 0.66 -8.33
CA LEU A 30 7.10 1.73 -8.43
C LEU A 30 7.80 3.08 -8.36
N SER A 31 7.68 3.87 -9.41
CA SER A 31 8.28 5.20 -9.53
C SER A 31 7.27 6.30 -9.27
N GLN A 32 7.71 7.43 -8.70
CA GLN A 32 6.82 8.50 -8.21
C GLN A 32 5.67 8.90 -9.18
N SER A 33 5.92 8.89 -10.48
CA SER A 33 4.95 9.25 -11.51
C SER A 33 3.98 8.14 -11.94
N ASP A 34 4.16 6.89 -11.50
CA ASP A 34 3.38 5.74 -11.98
C ASP A 34 1.87 5.89 -11.74
N PHE A 35 1.49 6.61 -10.68
CA PHE A 35 0.08 6.85 -10.35
C PHE A 35 -0.37 8.32 -10.45
N SER A 36 0.49 9.24 -10.89
CA SER A 36 0.21 10.69 -10.87
C SER A 36 -1.04 11.09 -11.67
N ARG A 37 -1.36 10.35 -12.73
CA ARG A 37 -2.55 10.58 -13.58
C ARG A 37 -3.85 10.03 -13.00
N TYR A 38 -3.78 9.29 -11.90
CA TYR A 38 -4.90 8.56 -11.31
C TYR A 38 -5.38 9.20 -10.00
N ALA A 39 -5.50 10.53 -9.98
CA ALA A 39 -5.88 11.33 -8.80
C ALA A 39 -7.22 10.93 -8.14
N HIS A 40 -8.08 10.20 -8.86
CA HIS A 40 -9.37 9.70 -8.37
C HIS A 40 -9.32 8.28 -7.80
N LEU A 41 -8.14 7.64 -7.73
CA LEU A 41 -8.02 6.30 -7.15
C LEU A 41 -8.43 6.30 -5.67
N GLN A 42 -9.30 5.36 -5.37
CA GLN A 42 -9.78 5.04 -4.03
C GLN A 42 -9.26 3.66 -3.60
N ILE A 43 -9.13 2.73 -4.55
CA ILE A 43 -8.69 1.35 -4.30
C ILE A 43 -7.51 1.03 -5.19
N LEU A 44 -6.38 0.63 -4.58
CA LEU A 44 -5.18 0.18 -5.28
C LEU A 44 -4.71 -1.17 -4.73
N ARG A 45 -4.70 -2.19 -5.58
CA ARG A 45 -4.25 -3.54 -5.21
C ARG A 45 -3.03 -3.93 -6.03
N LEU A 46 -1.91 -4.15 -5.34
CA LEU A 46 -0.60 -4.45 -5.90
C LEU A 46 -0.01 -5.76 -5.36
N GLY A 47 -0.81 -6.57 -4.65
CA GLY A 47 -0.37 -7.87 -4.13
C GLY A 47 0.03 -8.84 -5.24
N GLU A 48 0.78 -9.89 -4.88
CA GLU A 48 1.25 -10.91 -5.83
C GLU A 48 2.02 -10.29 -7.01
N ASN A 49 2.88 -9.31 -6.71
CA ASN A 49 3.89 -8.78 -7.62
C ASN A 49 5.29 -9.07 -7.04
N GLN A 50 6.32 -8.47 -7.63
CA GLN A 50 7.72 -8.62 -7.21
C GLN A 50 8.29 -7.26 -6.79
N ILE A 51 7.45 -6.39 -6.22
CA ILE A 51 7.83 -5.01 -5.91
C ILE A 51 8.84 -5.02 -4.76
N SER A 52 10.08 -4.62 -5.06
CA SER A 52 11.17 -4.49 -4.07
C SER A 52 11.58 -3.04 -3.84
N ILE A 53 11.25 -2.14 -4.78
CA ILE A 53 11.58 -0.72 -4.71
C ILE A 53 10.30 0.09 -4.89
N ILE A 54 10.04 0.96 -3.92
CA ILE A 54 8.96 1.93 -3.94
C ILE A 54 9.59 3.31 -3.73
N ASP A 55 9.48 4.18 -4.72
CA ASP A 55 9.98 5.55 -4.62
C ASP A 55 9.22 6.33 -3.55
N ASN A 56 9.93 7.25 -2.88
CA ASN A 56 9.31 8.18 -1.96
C ASN A 56 8.29 9.05 -2.71
N GLY A 57 7.10 9.21 -2.13
CA GLY A 57 6.05 10.05 -2.71
C GLY A 57 5.22 9.41 -3.82
N ILE A 58 5.37 8.10 -4.06
CA ILE A 58 4.55 7.33 -5.03
C ILE A 58 3.03 7.49 -4.82
N PHE A 59 2.59 7.80 -3.60
CA PHE A 59 1.18 7.94 -3.24
C PHE A 59 0.77 9.40 -3.01
N ASP A 60 1.66 10.37 -3.20
CA ASP A 60 1.40 11.79 -2.91
C ASP A 60 0.29 12.36 -3.81
N ASP A 61 0.21 11.88 -5.05
CA ASP A 61 -0.81 12.27 -6.04
C ASP A 61 -2.14 11.50 -5.91
N LEU A 62 -2.33 10.73 -4.83
CA LEU A 62 -3.51 9.90 -4.61
C LEU A 62 -4.35 10.37 -3.41
N PRO A 63 -4.92 11.60 -3.44
CA PRO A 63 -5.61 12.19 -2.30
C PRO A 63 -6.87 11.43 -1.89
N SER A 64 -7.45 10.64 -2.80
CA SER A 64 -8.69 9.89 -2.57
C SER A 64 -8.46 8.44 -2.11
N LEU A 65 -7.20 8.00 -1.98
CA LEU A 65 -6.89 6.59 -1.73
C LEU A 65 -7.30 6.17 -0.32
N THR A 66 -8.16 5.16 -0.23
CA THR A 66 -8.71 4.64 1.03
C THR A 66 -8.31 3.20 1.29
N GLU A 67 -8.14 2.40 0.23
CA GLU A 67 -7.71 1.00 0.30
C GLU A 67 -6.41 0.78 -0.48
N LEU A 68 -5.40 0.26 0.21
CA LEU A 68 -4.11 -0.12 -0.37
C LEU A 68 -3.74 -1.54 0.05
N SER A 69 -3.39 -2.39 -0.92
CA SER A 69 -2.83 -3.72 -0.66
C SER A 69 -1.48 -3.89 -1.37
N LEU A 70 -0.44 -4.28 -0.61
CA LEU A 70 0.95 -4.38 -1.05
C LEU A 70 1.58 -5.72 -0.67
N GLY A 71 0.98 -6.87 -0.99
CA GLY A 71 1.61 -8.17 -0.75
C GLY A 71 2.78 -8.46 -1.72
N ASN A 72 4.00 -8.08 -1.33
CA ASN A 72 5.22 -8.15 -2.14
C ASN A 72 6.42 -8.59 -1.27
N GLN A 73 7.62 -8.04 -1.47
CA GLN A 73 8.82 -8.38 -0.71
C GLN A 73 9.26 -7.22 0.19
N LEU A 74 8.31 -6.45 0.74
CA LEU A 74 8.62 -5.25 1.51
C LEU A 74 9.22 -5.62 2.87
N THR A 75 10.32 -4.97 3.24
CA THR A 75 10.93 -5.13 4.57
C THR A 75 10.49 -4.07 5.57
N ASN A 76 9.88 -2.98 5.07
CA ASN A 76 9.36 -1.87 5.87
C ASN A 76 7.98 -1.47 5.37
N VAL A 77 7.15 -0.95 6.28
CA VAL A 77 5.88 -0.29 5.90
C VAL A 77 6.21 0.95 5.07
N PRO A 78 5.57 1.15 3.89
CA PRO A 78 5.80 2.35 3.10
C PRO A 78 5.51 3.62 3.89
N PHE A 79 6.32 4.65 3.68
CA PHE A 79 6.13 5.97 4.29
C PHE A 79 5.22 6.82 3.41
N ASN A 80 4.66 7.89 3.98
CA ASN A 80 3.85 8.89 3.26
C ASN A 80 2.60 8.35 2.52
N LEU A 81 1.99 7.26 3.02
CA LEU A 81 0.63 6.93 2.58
C LEU A 81 -0.33 8.10 2.87
N PRO A 82 -1.37 8.30 2.04
CA PRO A 82 -2.42 9.28 2.30
C PRO A 82 -3.08 9.07 3.67
N THR A 83 -3.40 10.16 4.38
CA THR A 83 -4.10 10.09 5.68
C THR A 83 -5.56 9.63 5.57
N THR A 84 -6.07 9.52 4.34
CA THR A 84 -7.37 8.99 3.96
C THR A 84 -7.44 7.46 3.97
N ILE A 85 -6.30 6.76 4.10
CA ILE A 85 -6.26 5.30 4.16
C ILE A 85 -7.06 4.78 5.37
N THR A 86 -8.05 3.94 5.09
CA THR A 86 -8.86 3.23 6.08
C THR A 86 -8.55 1.73 6.09
N SER A 87 -8.01 1.19 5.00
CA SER A 87 -7.65 -0.23 4.89
C SER A 87 -6.26 -0.39 4.27
N LEU A 88 -5.34 -0.97 5.04
CA LEU A 88 -3.97 -1.23 4.63
C LEU A 88 -3.65 -2.73 4.73
N GLY A 89 -3.50 -3.38 3.58
CA GLY A 89 -3.07 -4.77 3.49
C GLY A 89 -1.58 -4.90 3.20
N LEU A 90 -0.83 -5.46 4.14
CA LEU A 90 0.59 -5.78 4.03
C LEU A 90 0.85 -7.29 4.18
N TYR A 91 -0.17 -8.11 3.97
CA TYR A 91 -0.11 -9.57 3.92
C TYR A 91 1.06 -10.07 3.06
N GLY A 92 1.79 -11.07 3.55
CA GLY A 92 2.75 -11.81 2.71
C GLY A 92 4.00 -11.01 2.33
N ASN A 93 4.42 -10.06 3.17
CA ASN A 93 5.67 -9.31 3.00
C ASN A 93 6.79 -9.89 3.90
N ALA A 94 7.94 -9.21 3.92
CA ALA A 94 9.10 -9.56 4.76
C ALA A 94 9.30 -8.56 5.91
N LEU A 95 8.22 -7.97 6.44
CA LEU A 95 8.30 -7.01 7.54
C LEU A 95 8.84 -7.70 8.80
N ARG A 96 9.87 -7.12 9.41
CA ARG A 96 10.47 -7.65 10.65
C ARG A 96 10.02 -6.92 11.91
N SER A 97 9.52 -5.70 11.75
CA SER A 97 9.02 -4.90 12.85
C SER A 97 7.92 -3.94 12.45
N VAL A 98 7.03 -3.62 13.38
CA VAL A 98 6.08 -2.53 13.24
C VAL A 98 6.58 -1.32 14.04
N SER A 99 6.83 -0.21 13.35
CA SER A 99 7.32 1.02 13.99
C SER A 99 6.17 2.00 14.28
N GLN A 100 6.45 3.03 15.08
CA GLN A 100 5.50 4.12 15.38
C GLN A 100 5.01 4.86 14.12
N SER A 101 5.65 4.71 12.96
CA SER A 101 5.21 5.34 11.71
C SER A 101 3.75 4.99 11.32
N VAL A 102 3.26 3.82 11.72
CA VAL A 102 1.89 3.37 11.45
C VAL A 102 0.86 4.22 12.19
N SER A 103 1.18 4.72 13.39
CA SER A 103 0.30 5.59 14.20
C SER A 103 -0.16 6.89 13.51
N ARG A 104 0.50 7.29 12.41
CA ARG A 104 0.13 8.47 11.62
C ARG A 104 -1.18 8.29 10.86
N TYR A 105 -1.55 7.06 10.53
CA TYR A 105 -2.74 6.73 9.74
C TYR A 105 -3.98 6.63 10.63
N ARG A 106 -4.39 7.75 11.24
CA ARG A 106 -5.46 7.77 12.26
C ARG A 106 -6.83 7.32 11.76
N SER A 107 -7.06 7.40 10.45
CA SER A 107 -8.28 6.93 9.80
C SER A 107 -8.31 5.40 9.61
N LEU A 108 -7.20 4.69 9.91
CA LEU A 108 -7.06 3.27 9.65
C LEU A 108 -8.04 2.46 10.49
N GLU A 109 -8.88 1.68 9.81
CA GLU A 109 -9.87 0.77 10.39
C GLU A 109 -9.41 -0.69 10.31
N ARG A 110 -8.66 -1.03 9.26
CA ARG A 110 -8.18 -2.39 8.98
C ARG A 110 -6.70 -2.37 8.63
N LEU A 111 -5.93 -3.18 9.33
CA LEU A 111 -4.51 -3.38 9.08
C LEU A 111 -4.23 -4.87 9.01
N ASP A 112 -3.83 -5.39 7.86
CA ASP A 112 -3.43 -6.79 7.74
C ASP A 112 -1.90 -6.89 7.68
N LEU A 113 -1.31 -7.47 8.71
CA LEU A 113 0.13 -7.73 8.83
C LEU A 113 0.46 -9.23 8.81
N SER A 114 -0.50 -10.09 8.48
CA SER A 114 -0.31 -11.54 8.50
C SER A 114 0.71 -12.01 7.43
N GLU A 115 1.25 -13.20 7.62
CA GLU A 115 2.31 -13.77 6.76
C GLU A 115 3.52 -12.82 6.59
N ASN A 116 3.95 -12.20 7.70
CA ASN A 116 5.20 -11.44 7.79
C ASN A 116 6.17 -12.11 8.76
N GLN A 117 7.37 -11.53 8.93
CA GLN A 117 8.42 -12.00 9.83
C GLN A 117 8.54 -11.11 11.08
N ILE A 118 7.41 -10.56 11.54
CA ILE A 118 7.38 -9.56 12.61
C ILE A 118 7.80 -10.23 13.93
N SER A 119 8.95 -9.83 14.45
CA SER A 119 9.46 -10.27 15.75
C SER A 119 9.47 -9.13 16.78
N ARG A 120 9.20 -7.90 16.35
CA ARG A 120 9.18 -6.71 17.21
C ARG A 120 8.06 -5.75 16.84
N ILE A 121 7.31 -5.30 17.85
CA ILE A 121 6.37 -4.20 17.73
C ILE A 121 6.93 -3.09 18.63
N ASN A 122 7.25 -1.92 18.06
CA ASN A 122 7.79 -0.82 18.84
C ASN A 122 6.67 -0.18 19.69
N ASP A 123 7.05 0.36 20.85
CA ASP A 123 6.13 1.10 21.71
C ASP A 123 5.44 2.21 20.93
N GLY A 124 4.12 2.25 21.05
CA GLY A 124 3.28 3.20 20.34
C GLY A 124 3.08 2.93 18.84
N ALA A 125 3.47 1.77 18.30
CA ALA A 125 3.20 1.37 16.91
C ALA A 125 1.76 1.62 16.47
N PHE A 126 0.80 1.32 17.35
CA PHE A 126 -0.64 1.50 17.14
C PHE A 126 -1.24 2.62 17.99
N GLN A 127 -0.40 3.48 18.58
CA GLN A 127 -0.88 4.65 19.32
C GLN A 127 -1.74 5.50 18.39
N TYR A 128 -2.82 6.09 18.88
CA TYR A 128 -3.72 6.96 18.11
C TYR A 128 -4.54 6.30 16.99
N LEU A 129 -4.43 4.99 16.76
CA LEU A 129 -5.27 4.25 15.81
C LEU A 129 -6.64 3.91 16.44
N THR A 130 -7.39 4.94 16.82
CA THR A 130 -8.66 4.78 17.57
C THR A 130 -9.77 4.13 16.74
N ASN A 131 -9.65 4.14 15.42
CA ASN A 131 -10.63 3.56 14.50
C ASN A 131 -10.29 2.10 14.12
N LEU A 132 -9.12 1.59 14.54
CA LEU A 132 -8.66 0.27 14.16
C LEU A 132 -9.55 -0.81 14.82
N THR A 133 -10.22 -1.59 13.99
CA THR A 133 -11.15 -2.66 14.41
C THR A 133 -10.70 -4.04 13.97
N VAL A 134 -9.81 -4.12 12.96
CA VAL A 134 -9.24 -5.37 12.45
C VAL A 134 -7.72 -5.22 12.35
N LEU A 135 -7.00 -6.15 13.01
CA LEU A 135 -5.53 -6.24 13.04
C LEU A 135 -5.08 -7.68 12.82
#